data_AF-A0A9N9J3S4-F1
#
_entry.id   AF-A0A9N9J3S4-F1
#
_cell.length_a   1.000
_cell.length_b   1.000
_cell.length_c   1.000
_cell.angle_alpha   90.00
_cell.angle_beta   90.00
_cell.angle_gamma   90.00
#
_symmetry.space_group_name_H-M   'P 1'
#
loop_
_entity.id
_entity.type
_entity.pdbx_description
1 polymer ?
#
loop_
_entity_poly.entity_id
_entity_poly.type
_entity_poly.pdbx_seq_one_letter_code
_entity_poly.pdbx_strand_id
1 'polypeptide(L)'
;TYLGRITRKRFYSAIQSAHNAADSPPPAEGFMPGVAQSKFIKNTQEEALKNPELLETGVANGETKKMNLFQSINDAMSIALATDETAVIFGEDVSFGGVFRCTLGLAEMFGRDRVFNTPLTEQGIVGFGIGMAAMGHTAIAEIQFADYIFPAFDQIVNEAAKYRYRSGGLFNVGGLTVRAPCSAVGHGGHYHSQSPEAYFAHTPGIKIVMPRSPIQAKGLLLASIRDQNPVLYFEPKILYRAA
;
A
#
# COMPACT_ATOMS: atom_id res chain seq x y z
N THR A 1 3.01 -29.21 -39.58
CA THR A 1 3.87 -28.08 -39.19
C THR A 1 3.85 -27.98 -37.68
N TYR A 2 5.00 -28.30 -37.05
CA TYR A 2 5.36 -28.21 -35.63
C TYR A 2 4.29 -28.47 -34.55
N LEU A 3 3.95 -29.75 -34.37
CA LEU A 3 3.45 -30.29 -33.09
C LEU A 3 4.13 -31.65 -32.88
N GLY A 4 5.37 -31.58 -32.41
CA GLY A 4 6.27 -32.73 -32.26
C GLY A 4 6.70 -32.90 -30.81
N ARG A 5 6.10 -33.89 -30.16
CA ARG A 5 6.71 -34.75 -29.10
C ARG A 5 7.66 -34.05 -28.12
N ILE A 6 7.10 -33.48 -27.05
CA ILE A 6 7.83 -33.35 -25.79
C ILE A 6 7.44 -34.53 -24.90
N THR A 7 8.45 -35.33 -24.62
CA THR A 7 8.45 -36.62 -23.93
C THR A 7 7.85 -36.58 -22.52
N ARG A 8 6.82 -37.42 -22.30
CA ARG A 8 6.14 -37.73 -21.02
C ARG A 8 7.02 -38.25 -19.87
N LYS A 9 8.35 -38.40 -20.05
CA LYS A 9 9.24 -39.02 -19.04
C LYS A 9 9.88 -38.04 -18.05
N ARG A 10 9.86 -36.73 -18.29
CA ARG A 10 10.41 -35.73 -17.34
C ARG A 10 9.40 -35.13 -16.35
N PHE A 11 8.09 -35.36 -16.56
CA PHE A 11 7.07 -34.83 -15.66
C PHE A 11 6.90 -35.65 -14.37
N TYR A 12 7.20 -36.96 -14.39
CA TYR A 12 7.01 -37.80 -13.21
C TYR A 12 8.09 -37.64 -12.13
N SER A 13 9.33 -37.27 -12.48
CA SER A 13 10.38 -37.07 -11.46
C SER A 13 10.29 -35.72 -10.74
N ALA A 14 9.64 -34.72 -11.36
CA ALA A 14 9.43 -33.41 -10.75
C ALA A 14 8.23 -33.38 -9.78
N ILE A 15 7.28 -34.32 -9.95
CA ILE A 15 6.12 -34.45 -9.05
C ILE A 15 6.51 -35.17 -7.75
N GLN A 16 7.49 -36.08 -7.78
CA GLN A 16 7.96 -36.77 -6.58
C GLN A 16 8.81 -35.90 -5.64
N SER A 17 9.48 -34.86 -6.14
CA SER A 17 10.18 -33.89 -5.29
C SER A 17 9.28 -32.81 -4.69
N ALA A 18 8.04 -32.68 -5.18
CA ALA A 18 7.06 -31.71 -4.67
C ALA A 18 6.15 -32.29 -3.57
N HIS A 19 6.25 -33.58 -3.26
CA HIS A 19 5.43 -34.24 -2.24
C HIS A 19 5.96 -34.11 -0.80
N ASN A 20 7.12 -33.47 -0.59
CA ASN A 20 7.67 -33.20 0.74
C ASN A 20 7.41 -31.76 1.24
N ALA A 21 6.51 -31.01 0.58
CA ALA A 21 6.13 -29.65 1.00
C ALA A 21 4.70 -29.58 1.55
N ALA A 22 4.16 -30.71 2.02
CA ALA A 22 2.91 -30.79 2.76
C ALA A 22 3.20 -31.29 4.20
N ASP A 23 4.20 -30.68 4.84
CA ASP A 23 4.23 -30.69 6.30
C ASP A 23 3.02 -29.89 6.79
N SER A 24 2.40 -30.37 7.86
CA SER A 24 1.25 -29.81 8.56
C SER A 24 1.21 -28.27 8.56
N PRO A 25 0.02 -27.63 8.62
CA PRO A 25 -0.03 -26.18 8.84
C PRO A 25 0.88 -25.83 10.02
N PRO A 26 1.69 -24.76 9.90
CA PRO A 26 2.68 -24.44 10.91
C PRO A 26 2.02 -24.38 12.29
N PRO A 27 2.74 -24.79 13.36
CA PRO A 27 2.22 -24.74 14.72
C PRO A 27 1.62 -23.35 15.00
N ALA A 28 0.60 -23.28 15.85
CA ALA A 28 -0.05 -22.01 16.24
C ALA A 28 0.94 -20.98 16.82
N GLU A 29 2.15 -21.41 17.18
CA GLU A 29 3.28 -20.61 17.67
C GLU A 29 4.04 -19.84 16.55
N GLY A 30 3.71 -20.07 15.27
CA GLY A 30 4.30 -19.37 14.12
C GLY A 30 5.65 -19.92 13.68
N PHE A 31 6.08 -19.56 12.45
CA PHE A 31 7.44 -19.84 12.00
C PHE A 31 8.43 -18.96 12.81
N MET A 32 9.26 -19.59 13.63
CA MET A 32 10.48 -18.97 14.14
C MET A 32 11.61 -19.12 13.12
N PRO A 33 12.39 -18.06 12.86
CA PRO A 33 12.33 -16.74 13.49
C PRO A 33 11.21 -15.84 12.90
N GLY A 34 10.47 -15.16 13.77
CA GLY A 34 9.41 -14.21 13.37
C GLY A 34 9.98 -12.99 12.62
N VAL A 35 9.12 -12.17 11.98
CA VAL A 35 9.56 -11.07 11.10
C VAL A 35 10.52 -10.09 11.78
N ALA A 36 10.36 -9.81 13.07
CA ALA A 36 11.26 -8.94 13.83
C ALA A 36 12.72 -9.45 13.90
N GLN A 37 12.92 -10.76 13.77
CA GLN A 37 14.24 -11.41 13.79
C GLN A 37 14.78 -11.65 12.36
N SER A 38 14.06 -11.19 11.33
CA SER A 38 14.48 -11.35 9.95
C SER A 38 15.75 -10.53 9.66
N LYS A 39 16.72 -11.16 9.00
CA LYS A 39 17.95 -10.50 8.50
C LYS A 39 17.70 -9.36 7.51
N PHE A 40 16.48 -9.27 6.97
CA PHE A 40 16.07 -8.23 6.05
C PHE A 40 15.58 -6.96 6.77
N ILE A 41 15.22 -7.05 8.05
CA ILE A 41 14.84 -5.89 8.87
C ILE A 41 16.11 -5.23 9.40
N LYS A 42 16.26 -3.93 9.14
CA LYS A 42 17.34 -3.11 9.67
C LYS A 42 16.88 -2.49 10.98
N ASN A 43 17.48 -2.94 12.09
CA ASN A 43 17.06 -2.55 13.44
C ASN A 43 17.79 -1.31 13.97
N THR A 44 18.87 -0.91 13.30
CA THR A 44 19.68 0.27 13.65
C THR A 44 19.58 1.34 12.55
N GLN A 45 19.69 2.59 12.98
CA GLN A 45 19.73 3.74 12.07
C GLN A 45 20.91 3.66 11.10
N GLU A 46 22.09 3.28 11.60
CA GLU A 46 23.31 3.17 10.79
C GLU A 46 23.13 2.16 9.64
N GLU A 47 22.57 0.98 9.92
CA GLU A 47 22.30 -0.01 8.87
C GLU A 47 21.23 0.45 7.88
N ALA A 48 20.21 1.16 8.35
CA ALA A 48 19.16 1.69 7.48
C ALA A 48 19.69 2.78 6.54
N LEU A 49 20.56 3.67 7.02
CA LEU A 49 21.15 4.77 6.25
C LEU A 49 22.27 4.32 5.30
N LYS A 50 22.91 3.18 5.56
CA LYS A 50 23.87 2.54 4.64
C LYS A 50 23.23 1.96 3.38
N ASN A 51 21.91 2.04 3.20
CA ASN A 51 21.24 1.56 2.00
C ASN A 51 21.76 2.32 0.75
N PRO A 52 22.35 1.62 -0.25
CA PRO A 52 22.88 2.26 -1.45
C PRO A 52 21.85 3.09 -2.21
N GLU A 53 20.56 2.70 -2.17
CA GLU A 53 19.47 3.45 -2.81
C GLU A 53 19.24 4.83 -2.19
N LEU A 54 19.76 5.09 -0.98
CA LEU A 54 19.64 6.39 -0.32
C LEU A 54 20.79 7.33 -0.67
N LEU A 55 21.90 6.83 -1.23
CA LEU A 55 23.10 7.64 -1.52
C LEU A 55 22.78 8.82 -2.43
N GLU A 56 21.92 8.61 -3.44
CA GLU A 56 21.56 9.64 -4.42
C GLU A 56 20.48 10.61 -3.90
N THR A 57 19.81 10.28 -2.79
CA THR A 57 18.69 11.09 -2.27
C THR A 57 19.10 12.16 -1.27
N GLY A 58 20.35 12.13 -0.80
CA GLY A 58 20.86 13.04 0.24
C GLY A 58 20.26 12.81 1.64
N VAL A 59 19.33 11.85 1.80
CA VAL A 59 18.64 11.54 3.06
C VAL A 59 19.61 11.19 4.19
N ALA A 60 20.73 10.53 3.87
CA ALA A 60 21.75 10.17 4.85
C ALA A 60 22.42 11.39 5.53
N ASN A 61 22.31 12.59 4.93
CA ASN A 61 22.92 13.82 5.44
C ASN A 61 21.92 14.73 6.18
N GLY A 62 20.63 14.36 6.23
CA GLY A 62 19.59 15.15 6.87
C GLY A 62 19.33 14.76 8.32
N GLU A 63 18.51 15.57 9.01
CA GLU A 63 17.98 15.19 10.32
C GLU A 63 17.04 14.00 10.17
N THR A 64 17.22 12.97 11.01
CA THR A 64 16.43 11.75 10.97
C THR A 64 15.96 11.36 12.36
N LYS A 65 14.78 10.74 12.41
CA LYS A 65 14.16 10.23 13.64
C LYS A 65 13.78 8.77 13.43
N LYS A 66 14.03 7.92 14.44
CA LYS A 66 13.59 6.52 14.41
C LYS A 66 12.06 6.46 14.40
N MET A 67 11.51 5.77 13.41
CA MET A 67 10.08 5.55 13.23
C MET A 67 9.86 4.10 12.79
N ASN A 68 8.78 3.48 13.27
CA ASN A 68 8.25 2.27 12.65
C ASN A 68 7.45 2.63 11.37
N LEU A 69 6.94 1.63 10.65
CA LEU A 69 6.31 1.87 9.36
C LEU A 69 5.02 2.70 9.51
N PHE A 70 4.14 2.42 10.48
CA PHE A 70 2.89 3.20 10.61
C PHE A 70 3.18 4.67 10.97
N GLN A 71 4.20 4.93 11.78
CA GLN A 71 4.64 6.28 12.12
C GLN A 71 5.17 7.01 10.89
N SER A 72 5.90 6.33 10.00
CA SER A 72 6.39 6.93 8.75
C SER A 72 5.26 7.26 7.76
N ILE A 73 4.20 6.45 7.74
CA ILE A 73 2.98 6.69 6.94
C ILE A 73 2.22 7.91 7.50
N ASN A 74 2.05 7.97 8.82
CA ASN A 74 1.44 9.12 9.51
C ASN A 74 2.21 10.41 9.23
N ASP A 75 3.54 10.38 9.36
CA ASP A 75 4.41 11.53 9.13
C ASP A 75 4.38 12.01 7.67
N ALA A 76 4.33 11.08 6.70
CA ALA A 76 4.12 11.42 5.29
C ALA A 76 2.77 12.13 5.05
N MET A 77 1.68 11.62 5.63
CA MET A 77 0.36 12.24 5.50
C MET A 77 0.28 13.59 6.21
N SER A 78 0.94 13.74 7.37
CA SER A 78 1.05 15.03 8.06
C SER A 78 1.76 16.07 7.21
N ILE A 79 2.88 15.70 6.55
CA ILE A 79 3.57 16.59 5.60
C ILE A 79 2.67 16.95 4.42
N ALA A 80 1.94 15.98 3.85
CA ALA A 80 1.01 16.25 2.75
C ALA A 80 -0.06 17.26 3.16
N LEU A 81 -0.73 17.06 4.30
CA LEU A 81 -1.75 17.98 4.80
C LEU A 81 -1.19 19.37 5.13
N ALA A 82 0.04 19.45 5.65
CA ALA A 82 0.68 20.72 5.98
C ALA A 82 1.17 21.51 4.77
N THR A 83 1.46 20.84 3.65
CA THR A 83 2.06 21.47 2.45
C THR A 83 1.09 21.63 1.27
N ASP A 84 -0.08 21.02 1.35
CA ASP A 84 -1.15 21.14 0.36
C ASP A 84 -2.47 21.36 1.08
N GLU A 85 -3.04 22.56 0.96
CA GLU A 85 -4.33 22.93 1.59
C GLU A 85 -5.51 22.15 1.01
N THR A 86 -5.39 21.62 -0.21
CA THR A 86 -6.45 20.85 -0.87
C THR A 86 -6.50 19.39 -0.42
N ALA A 87 -5.44 18.92 0.26
CA ALA A 87 -5.31 17.52 0.63
C ALA A 87 -6.32 17.10 1.69
N VAL A 88 -6.97 15.96 1.48
CA VAL A 88 -7.91 15.35 2.42
C VAL A 88 -7.61 13.87 2.60
N ILE A 89 -7.86 13.36 3.82
CA ILE A 89 -7.76 11.95 4.17
C ILE A 89 -9.15 11.47 4.58
N PHE A 90 -9.58 10.37 3.99
CA PHE A 90 -10.89 9.81 4.29
C PHE A 90 -10.90 8.30 4.12
N GLY A 91 -11.82 7.65 4.83
CA GLY A 91 -12.00 6.21 4.82
C GLY A 91 -12.73 5.79 6.10
N GLU A 92 -12.84 4.50 6.32
CA GLU A 92 -13.42 3.97 7.55
C GLU A 92 -12.46 4.21 8.72
N ASP A 93 -12.98 4.75 9.82
CA ASP A 93 -12.27 4.86 11.11
C ASP A 93 -10.99 5.74 11.13
N VAL A 94 -10.71 6.49 10.05
CA VAL A 94 -9.49 7.31 9.96
C VAL A 94 -9.47 8.48 10.95
N SER A 95 -10.63 9.01 11.37
CA SER A 95 -10.72 10.26 12.15
C SER A 95 -10.17 10.12 13.58
N PHE A 96 -10.34 8.96 14.24
CA PHE A 96 -9.74 8.74 15.57
C PHE A 96 -8.28 8.27 15.50
N GLY A 97 -7.80 7.94 14.30
CA GLY A 97 -6.44 7.52 14.03
C GLY A 97 -6.29 6.25 13.18
N GLY A 98 -7.39 5.61 12.80
CA GLY A 98 -7.40 4.37 12.03
C GLY A 98 -7.04 3.14 12.87
N VAL A 99 -7.49 1.97 12.42
CA VAL A 99 -7.29 0.70 13.14
C VAL A 99 -5.81 0.31 13.30
N PHE A 100 -4.95 0.82 12.41
CA PHE A 100 -3.48 0.65 12.47
C PHE A 100 -2.72 1.88 13.02
N ARG A 101 -3.42 2.92 13.49
CA ARG A 101 -2.85 4.19 13.98
C ARG A 101 -2.15 5.04 12.92
N CYS A 102 -2.37 4.77 11.63
CA CYS A 102 -1.71 5.51 10.54
C CYS A 102 -2.15 6.98 10.46
N THR A 103 -3.35 7.33 10.92
CA THR A 103 -3.89 8.71 10.88
C THR A 103 -4.01 9.35 12.26
N LEU A 104 -3.39 8.75 13.29
CA LEU A 104 -3.47 9.22 14.67
C LEU A 104 -3.05 10.69 14.79
N GLY A 105 -3.88 11.52 15.44
CA GLY A 105 -3.61 12.93 15.70
C GLY A 105 -3.87 13.88 14.52
N LEU A 106 -4.10 13.36 13.31
CA LEU A 106 -4.21 14.21 12.12
C LEU A 106 -5.51 15.00 12.09
N ALA A 107 -6.62 14.44 12.56
CA ALA A 107 -7.90 15.15 12.61
C ALA A 107 -7.87 16.31 13.63
N GLU A 108 -7.19 16.12 14.75
CA GLU A 108 -6.98 17.15 15.76
C GLU A 108 -6.08 18.27 15.24
N MET A 109 -5.06 17.94 14.45
CA MET A 109 -4.10 18.91 13.90
C MET A 109 -4.64 19.70 12.70
N PHE A 110 -5.33 19.04 11.78
CA PHE A 110 -5.72 19.61 10.48
C PHE A 110 -7.23 19.85 10.33
N GLY A 111 -8.02 19.49 11.33
CA GLY A 111 -9.46 19.67 11.34
C GLY A 111 -10.23 18.50 10.73
N ARG A 112 -11.47 18.34 11.19
CA ARG A 112 -12.37 17.25 10.77
C ARG A 112 -12.83 17.38 9.31
N ASP A 113 -12.74 18.56 8.71
CA ASP A 113 -13.07 18.74 7.29
C ASP A 113 -11.98 18.17 6.36
N ARG A 114 -10.77 17.93 6.90
CA ARG A 114 -9.64 17.39 6.15
C ARG A 114 -9.30 15.94 6.49
N VAL A 115 -9.71 15.46 7.66
CA VAL A 115 -9.53 14.06 8.08
C VAL A 115 -10.83 13.53 8.68
N PHE A 116 -11.60 12.78 7.88
CA PHE A 116 -12.97 12.37 8.23
C PHE A 116 -13.30 10.93 7.90
N ASN A 117 -14.23 10.38 8.67
CA ASN A 117 -14.77 9.04 8.42
C ASN A 117 -15.76 9.07 7.26
N THR A 118 -15.75 8.02 6.45
CA THR A 118 -16.80 7.72 5.47
C THR A 118 -17.80 6.71 6.03
N PRO A 119 -18.99 6.56 5.42
CA PRO A 119 -19.78 5.34 5.57
C PRO A 119 -18.97 4.11 5.15
N LEU A 120 -19.39 2.94 5.65
CA LEU A 120 -18.73 1.65 5.40
C LEU A 120 -19.07 1.14 3.98
N THR A 121 -18.31 1.60 2.99
CA THR A 121 -18.53 1.28 1.58
C THR A 121 -17.30 1.60 0.73
N GLU A 122 -16.54 0.59 0.35
CA GLU A 122 -15.26 0.79 -0.36
C GLU A 122 -15.45 1.35 -1.78
N GLN A 123 -16.51 0.93 -2.47
CA GLN A 123 -16.90 1.54 -3.74
C GLN A 123 -17.23 3.02 -3.61
N GLY A 124 -17.88 3.41 -2.50
CA GLY A 124 -18.19 4.80 -2.21
C GLY A 124 -16.94 5.59 -1.84
N ILE A 125 -16.03 5.01 -1.06
CA ILE A 125 -14.74 5.62 -0.70
C ILE A 125 -13.94 5.97 -1.96
N VAL A 126 -13.71 5.00 -2.85
CA VAL A 126 -12.91 5.25 -4.06
C VAL A 126 -13.65 6.16 -5.05
N GLY A 127 -14.95 5.95 -5.27
CA GLY A 127 -15.74 6.82 -6.14
C GLY A 127 -15.78 8.28 -5.66
N PHE A 128 -15.90 8.48 -4.35
CA PHE A 128 -15.81 9.82 -3.74
C PHE A 128 -14.42 10.43 -3.95
N GLY A 129 -13.35 9.66 -3.74
CA GLY A 129 -11.98 10.10 -4.00
C GLY A 129 -11.71 10.49 -5.45
N ILE A 130 -12.27 9.73 -6.40
CA ILE A 130 -12.24 10.05 -7.84
C ILE A 130 -12.90 11.42 -8.09
N GLY A 131 -14.07 11.66 -7.50
CA GLY A 131 -14.76 12.95 -7.62
C GLY A 131 -13.95 14.12 -7.04
N MET A 132 -13.37 13.94 -5.86
CA MET A 132 -12.50 14.94 -5.23
C MET A 132 -11.28 15.26 -6.11
N ALA A 133 -10.58 14.23 -6.60
CA ALA A 133 -9.42 14.40 -7.46
C ALA A 133 -9.77 15.03 -8.81
N ALA A 134 -10.94 14.70 -9.38
CA ALA A 134 -11.43 15.34 -10.60
C ALA A 134 -11.70 16.84 -10.44
N MET A 135 -11.97 17.29 -9.21
CA MET A 135 -12.13 18.70 -8.86
C MET A 135 -10.81 19.38 -8.44
N GLY A 136 -9.68 18.68 -8.54
CA GLY A 136 -8.35 19.22 -8.25
C GLY A 136 -7.91 19.12 -6.79
N HIS A 137 -8.61 18.36 -5.95
CA HIS A 137 -8.16 18.05 -4.60
C HIS A 137 -7.15 16.89 -4.59
N THR A 138 -6.17 16.96 -3.69
CA THR A 138 -5.38 15.78 -3.32
C THR A 138 -6.21 14.85 -2.42
N ALA A 139 -6.62 13.70 -2.94
CA ALA A 139 -7.51 12.76 -2.28
C ALA A 139 -6.75 11.51 -1.79
N ILE A 140 -6.59 11.38 -0.46
CA ILE A 140 -5.88 10.25 0.17
C ILE A 140 -6.92 9.32 0.80
N ALA A 141 -7.38 8.33 0.04
CA ALA A 141 -8.38 7.36 0.47
C ALA A 141 -7.74 6.19 1.22
N GLU A 142 -8.28 5.78 2.37
CA GLU A 142 -7.93 4.54 3.05
C GLU A 142 -8.98 3.44 2.76
N ILE A 143 -8.52 2.30 2.27
CA ILE A 143 -9.25 1.04 2.32
C ILE A 143 -8.69 0.23 3.49
N GLN A 144 -9.55 -0.18 4.42
CA GLN A 144 -9.12 -0.64 5.75
C GLN A 144 -8.24 -1.89 5.70
N PHE A 145 -8.45 -2.78 4.71
CA PHE A 145 -7.55 -3.86 4.33
C PHE A 145 -7.56 -4.04 2.82
N ALA A 146 -6.41 -4.35 2.22
CA ALA A 146 -6.31 -4.62 0.79
C ALA A 146 -7.23 -5.78 0.34
N ASP A 147 -7.55 -6.69 1.25
CA ASP A 147 -8.54 -7.75 1.09
C ASP A 147 -9.96 -7.22 0.79
N TYR A 148 -10.28 -6.01 1.26
CA TYR A 148 -11.58 -5.33 1.10
C TYR A 148 -11.58 -4.32 -0.05
N ILE A 149 -10.55 -4.27 -0.89
CA ILE A 149 -10.51 -3.35 -2.03
C ILE A 149 -11.43 -3.77 -3.18
N PHE A 150 -11.87 -5.03 -3.21
CA PHE A 150 -12.60 -5.60 -4.35
C PHE A 150 -13.99 -5.00 -4.62
N PRO A 151 -14.79 -4.56 -3.63
CA PRO A 151 -15.99 -3.78 -3.90
C PRO A 151 -15.68 -2.49 -4.69
N ALA A 152 -14.50 -1.90 -4.49
CA ALA A 152 -14.04 -0.73 -5.23
C ALA A 152 -13.37 -1.06 -6.58
N PHE A 153 -13.25 -2.33 -6.96
CA PHE A 153 -12.49 -2.75 -8.14
C PHE A 153 -12.98 -2.07 -9.43
N ASP A 154 -14.29 -1.94 -9.61
CA ASP A 154 -14.87 -1.26 -10.78
C ASP A 154 -14.50 0.23 -10.81
N GLN A 155 -14.61 0.94 -9.68
CA GLN A 155 -14.19 2.35 -9.57
C GLN A 155 -12.69 2.52 -9.85
N ILE A 156 -11.84 1.60 -9.40
CA ILE A 156 -10.41 1.66 -9.68
C ILE A 156 -10.13 1.40 -11.16
N VAL A 157 -10.67 0.31 -11.70
CA VAL A 157 -10.28 -0.23 -13.01
C VAL A 157 -10.96 0.48 -14.16
N ASN A 158 -12.26 0.75 -14.05
CA ASN A 158 -13.04 1.36 -15.14
C ASN A 158 -13.12 2.88 -15.04
N GLU A 159 -13.14 3.43 -13.82
CA GLU A 159 -13.23 4.88 -13.64
C GLU A 159 -11.85 5.53 -13.47
N ALA A 160 -11.15 5.30 -12.36
CA ALA A 160 -9.89 5.98 -12.05
C ALA A 160 -8.81 5.76 -13.13
N ALA A 161 -8.53 4.49 -13.47
CA ALA A 161 -7.48 4.14 -14.41
C ALA A 161 -7.67 4.76 -15.80
N LYS A 162 -8.93 4.87 -16.25
CA LYS A 162 -9.27 5.30 -17.61
C LYS A 162 -9.63 6.78 -17.67
N TYR A 163 -9.75 7.48 -16.55
CA TYR A 163 -10.31 8.83 -16.46
C TYR A 163 -9.61 9.84 -17.38
N ARG A 164 -8.26 9.85 -17.36
CA ARG A 164 -7.44 10.72 -18.22
C ARG A 164 -7.52 10.32 -19.69
N TYR A 165 -7.52 9.01 -19.97
CA TYR A 165 -7.52 8.49 -21.33
C TYR A 165 -8.86 8.72 -22.03
N ARG A 166 -9.98 8.39 -21.37
CA ARG A 166 -11.34 8.51 -21.93
C ARG A 166 -11.76 9.96 -22.22
N SER A 167 -11.13 10.93 -21.56
CA SER A 167 -11.41 12.35 -21.75
C SER A 167 -10.50 13.02 -22.78
N GLY A 168 -9.55 12.29 -23.39
CA GLY A 168 -8.52 12.89 -24.25
C GLY A 168 -7.61 13.88 -23.49
N GLY A 169 -7.48 13.71 -22.16
CA GLY A 169 -6.71 14.59 -21.29
C GLY A 169 -7.45 15.83 -20.78
N LEU A 170 -8.72 16.03 -21.15
CA LEU A 170 -9.53 17.17 -20.67
C LEU A 170 -9.83 17.10 -19.17
N PHE A 171 -10.00 15.90 -18.64
CA PHE A 171 -10.21 15.64 -17.21
C PHE A 171 -9.27 14.56 -16.72
N ASN A 172 -8.86 14.62 -15.46
CA ASN A 172 -7.99 13.61 -14.86
C ASN A 172 -8.26 13.48 -13.36
N VAL A 173 -7.70 12.44 -12.75
CA VAL A 173 -7.75 12.18 -11.30
C VAL A 173 -6.34 12.02 -10.74
N GLY A 174 -5.38 12.74 -11.33
CA GLY A 174 -4.03 12.87 -10.76
C GLY A 174 -4.14 13.64 -9.45
N GLY A 175 -3.74 13.02 -8.34
CA GLY A 175 -4.06 13.48 -6.98
C GLY A 175 -4.85 12.47 -6.15
N LEU A 176 -5.37 11.39 -6.77
CA LEU A 176 -5.93 10.26 -6.02
C LEU A 176 -4.84 9.27 -5.60
N THR A 177 -4.70 9.06 -4.29
CA THR A 177 -3.94 7.93 -3.72
C THR A 177 -4.88 7.08 -2.88
N VAL A 178 -5.03 5.80 -3.24
CA VAL A 178 -5.76 4.81 -2.44
C VAL A 178 -4.74 3.95 -1.71
N ARG A 179 -4.70 4.07 -0.38
CA ARG A 179 -3.79 3.30 0.48
C ARG A 179 -4.52 2.18 1.21
N ALA A 180 -3.86 1.04 1.36
CA ALA A 180 -4.45 -0.13 2.01
C ALA A 180 -3.41 -1.04 2.70
N PRO A 181 -3.66 -1.49 3.94
CA PRO A 181 -2.87 -2.53 4.59
C PRO A 181 -2.94 -3.86 3.82
N CYS A 182 -1.82 -4.42 3.40
CA CYS A 182 -1.75 -5.64 2.59
C CYS A 182 -0.88 -6.74 3.22
N SER A 183 -0.79 -7.88 2.54
CA SER A 183 0.09 -9.01 2.84
C SER A 183 -0.22 -9.76 4.13
N ALA A 184 0.36 -10.95 4.28
CA ALA A 184 0.17 -11.81 5.45
C ALA A 184 0.63 -11.14 6.75
N VAL A 185 -0.05 -11.48 7.87
CA VAL A 185 0.25 -11.01 9.23
C VAL A 185 0.44 -12.15 10.23
N GLY A 186 0.59 -13.38 9.75
CA GLY A 186 0.70 -14.61 10.57
C GLY A 186 -0.65 -15.27 10.85
N HIS A 187 -1.65 -14.51 11.29
CA HIS A 187 -2.97 -15.05 11.71
C HIS A 187 -4.16 -14.36 11.02
N GLY A 188 -3.95 -13.76 9.85
CA GLY A 188 -4.96 -12.94 9.16
C GLY A 188 -6.04 -13.72 8.39
N GLY A 189 -5.87 -15.04 8.21
CA GLY A 189 -6.81 -15.87 7.45
C GLY A 189 -7.01 -15.37 6.02
N HIS A 190 -8.22 -15.57 5.48
CA HIS A 190 -8.55 -15.24 4.09
C HIS A 190 -8.69 -13.74 3.81
N TYR A 191 -9.05 -12.94 4.83
CA TYR A 191 -9.52 -11.57 4.63
C TYR A 191 -8.69 -10.52 5.36
N HIS A 192 -7.53 -10.90 5.91
CA HIS A 192 -6.54 -9.95 6.41
C HIS A 192 -5.11 -10.32 6.00
N SER A 193 -4.94 -11.01 4.87
CA SER A 193 -3.63 -11.55 4.44
C SER A 193 -3.32 -11.40 2.96
N GLN A 194 -4.25 -10.89 2.14
CA GLN A 194 -4.09 -10.85 0.69
C GLN A 194 -3.06 -9.81 0.23
N SER A 195 -2.43 -10.12 -0.90
CA SER A 195 -1.55 -9.24 -1.69
C SER A 195 -2.18 -9.13 -3.09
N PRO A 196 -3.08 -8.15 -3.31
CA PRO A 196 -3.92 -8.11 -4.51
C PRO A 196 -3.28 -7.39 -5.70
N GLU A 197 -2.00 -7.00 -5.64
CA GLU A 197 -1.33 -6.19 -6.65
C GLU A 197 -1.43 -6.78 -8.07
N ALA A 198 -1.45 -8.11 -8.21
CA ALA A 198 -1.56 -8.77 -9.52
C ALA A 198 -2.90 -8.52 -10.22
N TYR A 199 -4.01 -8.36 -9.47
CA TYR A 199 -5.31 -8.01 -10.06
C TYR A 199 -5.28 -6.63 -10.71
N PHE A 200 -4.50 -5.72 -10.13
CA PHE A 200 -4.37 -4.35 -10.60
C PHE A 200 -3.23 -4.17 -11.63
N ALA A 201 -2.21 -5.02 -11.60
CA ALA A 201 -1.04 -4.93 -12.50
C ALA A 201 -1.41 -5.05 -13.98
N HIS A 202 -2.54 -5.68 -14.30
CA HIS A 202 -3.07 -5.76 -15.67
C HIS A 202 -3.96 -4.57 -16.08
N THR A 203 -4.02 -3.50 -15.27
CA THR A 203 -4.84 -2.33 -15.53
C THR A 203 -3.96 -1.12 -15.92
N PRO A 204 -3.86 -0.77 -17.22
CA PRO A 204 -3.17 0.46 -17.62
C PRO A 204 -3.85 1.71 -17.07
N GLY A 205 -3.06 2.67 -16.60
CA GLY A 205 -3.53 3.98 -16.14
C GLY A 205 -3.50 4.19 -14.62
N ILE A 206 -3.20 3.14 -13.84
CA ILE A 206 -2.91 3.25 -12.41
C ILE A 206 -1.43 2.93 -12.14
N LYS A 207 -0.90 3.48 -11.05
CA LYS A 207 0.40 3.06 -10.49
C LYS A 207 0.18 2.22 -9.25
N ILE A 208 1.03 1.23 -9.02
CA ILE A 208 0.98 0.38 -7.83
C ILE A 208 2.33 0.49 -7.12
N VAL A 209 2.29 0.80 -5.82
CA VAL A 209 3.47 1.05 -5.00
C VAL A 209 3.39 0.22 -3.72
N MET A 210 4.49 -0.41 -3.35
CA MET A 210 4.60 -1.19 -2.11
C MET A 210 5.98 -0.94 -1.47
N PRO A 211 6.05 -0.29 -0.28
CA PRO A 211 7.31 -0.03 0.40
C PRO A 211 7.79 -1.24 1.20
N ARG A 212 9.08 -1.27 1.52
CA ARG A 212 9.70 -2.34 2.31
C ARG A 212 10.23 -1.92 3.69
N SER A 213 10.26 -0.62 3.97
CA SER A 213 10.83 -0.06 5.21
C SER A 213 10.24 1.33 5.52
N PRO A 214 10.38 1.85 6.75
CA PRO A 214 9.84 3.16 7.12
C PRO A 214 10.36 4.32 6.26
N ILE A 215 11.67 4.34 5.93
CA ILE A 215 12.27 5.39 5.09
C ILE A 215 11.66 5.37 3.68
N GLN A 216 11.55 4.17 3.10
CA GLN A 216 10.93 3.98 1.78
C GLN A 216 9.45 4.34 1.83
N ALA A 217 8.74 3.96 2.89
CA ALA A 217 7.31 4.20 3.02
C ALA A 217 6.98 5.70 3.07
N LYS A 218 7.72 6.49 3.86
CA LYS A 218 7.52 7.93 3.90
C LYS A 218 7.76 8.57 2.53
N GLY A 219 8.89 8.25 1.89
CA GLY A 219 9.26 8.85 0.60
C GLY A 219 8.33 8.44 -0.54
N LEU A 220 8.01 7.14 -0.65
CA LEU A 220 7.15 6.60 -1.69
C LEU A 220 5.69 7.04 -1.52
N LEU A 221 5.18 7.18 -0.30
CA LEU A 221 3.83 7.70 -0.08
C LEU A 221 3.74 9.17 -0.48
N LEU A 222 4.71 10.00 -0.07
CA LEU A 222 4.77 11.41 -0.51
C LEU A 222 4.88 11.55 -2.03
N ALA A 223 5.68 10.69 -2.67
CA ALA A 223 5.78 10.65 -4.13
C ALA A 223 4.46 10.23 -4.77
N SER A 224 3.76 9.24 -4.19
CA SER A 224 2.45 8.76 -4.68
C SER A 224 1.38 9.84 -4.58
N ILE A 225 1.33 10.55 -3.46
CA ILE A 225 0.37 11.65 -3.22
C ILE A 225 0.57 12.78 -4.24
N ARG A 226 1.82 13.09 -4.59
CA ARG A 226 2.16 14.17 -5.55
C ARG A 226 2.04 13.72 -7.01
N ASP A 227 1.96 12.42 -7.27
CA ASP A 227 1.94 11.87 -8.62
C ASP A 227 0.66 12.28 -9.35
N GLN A 228 0.81 12.70 -10.60
CA GLN A 228 -0.32 13.12 -11.43
C GLN A 228 -1.04 11.93 -12.09
N ASN A 229 -1.10 10.79 -11.41
CA ASN A 229 -1.85 9.59 -11.81
C ASN A 229 -2.50 8.98 -10.56
N PRO A 230 -3.61 8.25 -10.70
CA PRO A 230 -4.16 7.49 -9.58
C PRO A 230 -3.17 6.41 -9.11
N VAL A 231 -2.87 6.39 -7.82
CA VAL A 231 -1.91 5.45 -7.22
C VAL A 231 -2.59 4.54 -6.20
N LEU A 232 -2.33 3.24 -6.31
CA LEU A 232 -2.60 2.26 -5.26
C LEU A 232 -1.33 2.07 -4.41
N TYR A 233 -1.45 2.34 -3.13
CA TYR A 233 -0.33 2.30 -2.18
C TYR A 233 -0.56 1.20 -1.14
N PHE A 234 0.10 0.06 -1.32
CA PHE A 234 -0.08 -1.11 -0.47
C PHE A 234 0.94 -1.14 0.66
N GLU A 235 0.47 -1.20 1.91
CA GLU A 235 1.30 -1.12 3.11
C GLU A 235 1.46 -2.50 3.74
N PRO A 236 2.65 -3.14 3.74
CA PRO A 236 2.81 -4.47 4.33
C PRO A 236 2.56 -4.45 5.84
N LYS A 237 1.38 -4.89 6.26
CA LYS A 237 0.86 -4.62 7.62
C LYS A 237 1.68 -5.28 8.74
N ILE A 238 2.33 -6.40 8.43
CA ILE A 238 3.24 -7.08 9.35
C ILE A 238 4.44 -6.21 9.74
N LEU A 239 4.79 -5.21 8.91
CA LEU A 239 5.89 -4.28 9.16
C LEU A 239 5.49 -3.03 9.95
N TYR A 240 4.20 -2.80 10.22
CA TYR A 240 3.74 -1.60 10.94
C TYR A 240 4.49 -1.34 12.24
N ARG A 241 4.84 -2.41 12.97
CA ARG A 241 5.49 -2.35 14.29
C ARG A 241 6.76 -3.20 14.39
N ALA A 242 7.28 -3.69 13.27
CA ALA A 242 8.39 -4.63 13.26
C ALA A 242 9.79 -3.99 13.30
N ALA A 243 9.90 -2.68 13.06
CA ALA A 243 11.17 -1.93 12.97
C ALA A 243 11.23 -0.77 13.96
#